data_AF-A0A0F8WWB7-F1
#
_entry.id   AF-A0A0F8WWB7-F1
#
_cell.length_a   1.000
_cell.length_b   1.000
_cell.length_c   1.000
_cell.angle_alpha   90.00
_cell.angle_beta   90.00
_cell.angle_gamma   90.00
#
_symmetry.space_group_name_H-M   'P 1'
#
loop_
_entity.id
_entity.type
_entity.pdbx_description
1 polymer ?
#
loop_
_entity_poly.entity_id
_entity_poly.type
_entity_poly.pdbx_seq_one_letter_code
_entity_poly.pdbx_strand_id
1 'polypeptide(L)'
;LPDFSKFHDAFRANDTPEGDIRTPFFLAYDEKNCDYLDLNGTLQEAMDAGETVVSASFIIPYPPGFPILVPGQVVSQEILAFMRALDVSEIHGYRPDLGLRVFTTEALNRVRRKDLSSSPV
;
A
#
# COMPACT_ATOMS: atom_id res chain seq x y z
N LEU A 1 -11.40 -14.10 -2.01
CA LEU A 1 -10.50 -12.95 -2.27
C LEU A 1 -10.42 -12.16 -0.98
N PRO A 2 -9.24 -11.61 -0.61
CA PRO A 2 -9.17 -10.76 0.58
C PRO A 2 -10.14 -9.58 0.39
N ASP A 3 -10.76 -9.14 1.48
CA ASP A 3 -11.55 -7.92 1.43
C ASP A 3 -10.61 -6.76 1.09
N PHE A 4 -11.03 -5.90 0.15
CA PHE A 4 -10.23 -4.74 -0.19
C PHE A 4 -10.20 -3.84 1.05
N SER A 5 -9.00 -3.50 1.48
CA SER A 5 -8.82 -2.54 2.57
C SER A 5 -9.32 -1.15 2.15
N LYS A 6 -9.18 -0.19 3.07
CA LYS A 6 -9.36 1.23 2.77
C LYS A 6 -8.13 1.86 2.13
N PHE A 7 -8.34 2.93 1.38
CA PHE A 7 -7.25 3.86 1.08
C PHE A 7 -6.79 4.57 2.35
N HIS A 8 -5.49 4.88 2.41
CA HIS A 8 -4.95 5.75 3.45
C HIS A 8 -5.58 7.14 3.34
N ASP A 9 -5.80 7.83 4.47
CA ASP A 9 -6.52 9.12 4.49
C ASP A 9 -5.85 10.20 3.62
N ALA A 10 -4.54 10.07 3.34
CA ALA A 10 -3.82 10.92 2.39
C ALA A 10 -4.27 10.79 0.91
N PHE A 11 -5.04 9.75 0.59
CA PHE A 11 -5.43 9.39 -0.76
C PHE A 11 -6.94 9.13 -0.87
N ARG A 12 -7.73 9.58 0.10
CA ARG A 12 -9.20 9.46 0.07
C ARG A 12 -9.82 10.74 -0.48
N ALA A 13 -10.79 10.59 -1.37
CA ALA A 13 -11.56 11.72 -1.91
C ALA A 13 -12.87 11.86 -1.11
N ASN A 14 -12.92 12.82 -0.19
CA ASN A 14 -14.12 13.14 0.63
C ASN A 14 -14.68 11.93 1.43
N ASP A 15 -15.93 12.04 1.90
CA ASP A 15 -16.62 11.07 2.78
C ASP A 15 -16.96 9.72 2.13
N THR A 16 -16.43 9.43 0.94
CA THR A 16 -16.71 8.19 0.23
C THR A 16 -15.58 7.17 0.46
N PRO A 17 -15.84 5.86 0.29
CA PRO A 17 -14.81 4.82 0.44
C PRO A 17 -13.83 4.75 -0.74
N GLU A 18 -14.13 5.41 -1.86
CA GLU A 18 -13.26 5.49 -3.02
C GLU A 18 -11.97 6.28 -2.72
N GLY A 19 -10.86 5.81 -3.28
CA GLY A 19 -9.57 6.49 -3.17
C GLY A 19 -8.99 6.91 -4.51
N ASP A 20 -8.11 7.90 -4.45
CA ASP A 20 -7.28 8.33 -5.56
C ASP A 20 -6.08 7.40 -5.70
N ILE A 21 -6.10 6.57 -6.74
CA ILE A 21 -4.97 5.69 -7.11
C ILE A 21 -3.87 6.48 -7.84
N ARG A 22 -4.24 7.57 -8.53
CA ARG A 22 -3.34 8.31 -9.42
C ARG A 22 -2.26 9.03 -8.63
N THR A 23 -2.62 9.74 -7.57
CA THR A 23 -1.64 10.44 -6.72
C THR A 23 -0.58 9.51 -6.10
N PRO A 24 -0.93 8.42 -5.39
CA PRO A 24 0.07 7.50 -4.86
C PRO A 24 0.86 6.81 -5.98
N PHE A 25 0.23 6.47 -7.12
CA PHE A 25 0.96 5.89 -8.25
C PHE A 25 2.13 6.79 -8.72
N PHE A 26 1.92 8.10 -8.85
CA PHE A 26 3.01 9.02 -9.22
C PHE A 26 3.94 9.36 -8.06
N LEU A 27 3.44 9.39 -6.81
CA LEU A 27 4.28 9.62 -5.63
C LEU A 27 5.38 8.55 -5.50
N ALA A 28 5.04 7.31 -5.86
CA ALA A 28 5.94 6.15 -5.82
C ALA A 28 7.07 6.20 -6.86
N TYR A 29 7.09 7.18 -7.78
CA TYR A 29 8.18 7.32 -8.75
C TYR A 29 9.47 7.82 -8.11
N ASP A 30 9.37 8.61 -7.05
CA ASP A 30 10.53 9.00 -6.25
C ASP A 30 10.81 7.89 -5.22
N GLU A 31 11.93 7.19 -5.42
CA GLU A 31 12.35 6.08 -4.58
C GLU A 31 12.52 6.47 -3.10
N LYS A 32 12.82 7.74 -2.81
CA LYS A 32 12.93 8.24 -1.42
C LYS A 32 11.60 8.24 -0.67
N ASN A 33 10.48 8.09 -1.38
CA ASN A 33 9.16 7.99 -0.77
C ASN A 33 8.79 6.56 -0.42
N CYS A 34 9.61 5.58 -0.80
CA CYS A 34 9.27 4.18 -0.66
C CYS A 34 10.34 3.43 0.14
N ASP A 35 9.88 2.46 0.92
CA ASP A 35 10.70 1.45 1.57
C ASP A 35 10.24 0.06 1.14
N TYR A 36 10.93 -0.97 1.62
CA TYR A 36 10.54 -2.36 1.46
C TYR A 36 10.40 -3.04 2.81
N LEU A 37 9.32 -3.81 2.98
CA LEU A 37 9.06 -4.59 4.17
C LEU A 37 8.90 -6.07 3.83
N ASP A 38 9.68 -6.92 4.48
CA ASP A 38 9.64 -8.38 4.28
C ASP A 38 8.32 -8.95 4.80
N LEU A 39 7.72 -9.85 4.01
CA LEU A 39 6.39 -10.40 4.29
C LEU A 39 6.33 -11.15 5.63
N ASN A 40 7.40 -11.84 6.02
CA ASN A 40 7.43 -12.69 7.22
C ASN A 40 8.22 -12.08 8.38
N GLY A 41 8.88 -10.94 8.16
CA GLY A 41 9.59 -10.16 9.16
C GLY A 41 8.97 -8.78 9.35
N THR A 42 9.65 -7.77 8.80
CA THR A 42 9.40 -6.36 9.14
C THR A 42 7.99 -5.86 8.82
N LEU A 43 7.30 -6.46 7.84
CA LEU A 43 5.91 -6.10 7.56
C LEU A 43 4.97 -6.51 8.70
N GLN A 44 5.11 -7.74 9.21
CA GLN A 44 4.30 -8.22 10.32
C GLN A 44 4.60 -7.41 11.59
N GLU A 45 5.87 -7.16 11.87
CA GLU A 45 6.30 -6.41 13.04
C GLU A 45 5.71 -4.99 13.05
N ALA A 46 5.75 -4.29 11.90
CA ALA A 46 5.15 -2.96 11.76
C ALA A 46 3.64 -3.00 12.00
N MET A 47 2.94 -3.98 11.41
CA MET A 47 1.50 -4.13 11.57
C MET A 47 1.10 -4.48 13.01
N ASP A 48 1.86 -5.34 13.69
CA ASP A 48 1.62 -5.74 15.08
C ASP A 48 1.93 -4.60 16.07
N ALA A 49 2.87 -3.72 15.72
CA ALA A 49 3.13 -2.47 16.44
C ALA A 49 2.03 -1.41 16.23
N GLY A 50 1.03 -1.68 15.38
CA GLY A 50 -0.06 -0.76 15.07
C GLY A 50 0.30 0.29 14.02
N GLU A 51 1.40 0.13 13.29
CA GLU A 51 1.77 1.02 12.20
C GLU A 51 0.84 0.84 11.00
N THR A 52 0.48 1.95 10.36
CA THR A 52 -0.31 1.92 9.13
C THR A 52 0.61 1.77 7.93
N VAL A 53 0.67 0.57 7.37
CA VAL A 53 1.46 0.28 6.18
C VAL A 53 0.64 0.55 4.93
N VAL A 54 1.20 1.28 3.95
CA VAL A 54 0.49 1.68 2.72
C VAL A 54 1.28 1.22 1.50
N SER A 55 0.62 0.51 0.59
CA SER A 55 1.26 0.02 -0.64
C SER A 55 1.73 1.17 -1.53
N ALA A 56 2.93 1.04 -2.08
CA ALA A 56 3.47 1.93 -3.11
C ALA A 56 3.46 1.28 -4.52
N SER A 57 2.97 0.05 -4.65
CA SER A 57 2.88 -0.68 -5.91
C SER A 57 1.55 -1.43 -6.06
N PHE A 58 1.29 -1.91 -7.26
CA PHE A 58 0.27 -2.94 -7.48
C PHE A 58 0.82 -4.30 -7.04
N ILE A 59 0.05 -5.07 -6.30
CA ILE A 59 0.35 -6.47 -5.97
C ILE A 59 -0.62 -7.36 -6.69
N ILE A 60 -0.09 -8.16 -7.62
CA ILE A 60 -0.89 -8.95 -8.57
C ILE A 60 -0.32 -10.37 -8.63
N PRO A 61 -0.95 -11.34 -7.94
CA PRO A 61 -0.55 -12.73 -8.02
C PRO A 61 -1.02 -13.42 -9.30
N TYR A 62 -0.18 -14.28 -9.89
CA TYR A 62 -0.48 -15.04 -11.10
C TYR A 62 -0.26 -16.55 -10.93
N PRO A 63 -1.23 -17.37 -11.38
CA PRO A 63 -2.63 -17.04 -11.70
C PRO A 63 -3.41 -16.59 -10.44
N PRO A 64 -4.51 -15.80 -10.56
CA PRO A 64 -5.29 -15.46 -11.75
C PRO A 64 -5.02 -14.08 -12.38
N GLY A 65 -4.20 -13.21 -11.78
CA GLY A 65 -3.75 -11.97 -12.42
C GLY A 65 -4.58 -10.71 -12.19
N PHE A 66 -5.42 -10.65 -11.15
CA PHE A 66 -6.06 -9.40 -10.72
C PHE A 66 -5.34 -8.80 -9.50
N PRO A 67 -5.37 -7.47 -9.33
CA PRO A 67 -4.74 -6.81 -8.19
C PRO A 67 -5.47 -7.14 -6.88
N ILE A 68 -4.69 -7.48 -5.85
CA ILE A 68 -5.17 -7.63 -4.46
C ILE A 68 -4.84 -6.42 -3.59
N LEU A 69 -3.92 -5.58 -4.07
CA LEU A 69 -3.52 -4.33 -3.42
C LEU A 69 -3.08 -3.35 -4.50
N VAL A 70 -3.49 -2.08 -4.37
CA VAL A 70 -3.11 -1.00 -5.28
C VAL A 70 -2.36 0.11 -4.54
N PRO A 71 -1.60 0.99 -5.25
CA PRO A 71 -0.94 2.11 -4.61
C PRO A 71 -1.90 2.99 -3.79
N GLY A 72 -1.53 3.30 -2.56
CA GLY A 72 -2.32 4.10 -1.63
C GLY A 72 -3.29 3.32 -0.74
N GLN A 73 -3.48 2.02 -0.98
CA GLN A 73 -4.25 1.17 -0.07
C GLN A 73 -3.44 0.76 1.15
N VAL A 74 -4.11 0.68 2.29
CA VAL A 74 -3.54 0.19 3.55
C VAL A 74 -3.42 -1.34 3.48
N VAL A 75 -2.30 -1.90 3.94
CA VAL A 75 -2.16 -3.36 4.05
C VAL A 75 -3.02 -3.85 5.21
N SER A 76 -3.86 -4.86 4.98
CA SER A 76 -4.65 -5.50 6.03
C SER A 76 -4.06 -6.87 6.41
N GLN A 77 -4.42 -7.36 7.60
CA GLN A 77 -3.97 -8.68 8.07
C GLN A 77 -4.50 -9.80 7.14
N GLU A 78 -5.69 -9.62 6.55
CA GLU A 78 -6.26 -10.54 5.57
C GLU A 78 -5.46 -10.57 4.27
N ILE A 79 -4.97 -9.41 3.79
CA ILE A 79 -4.09 -9.34 2.61
C ILE A 79 -2.77 -10.04 2.91
N LEU A 80 -2.18 -9.80 4.08
CA LEU A 80 -0.94 -10.45 4.50
C LEU A 80 -1.10 -11.98 4.59
N ALA A 81 -2.17 -12.44 5.25
CA ALA A 81 -2.50 -13.86 5.34
C ALA A 81 -2.76 -14.47 3.96
N PHE A 82 -3.48 -13.76 3.09
CA PHE A 82 -3.72 -14.18 1.72
C PHE A 82 -2.41 -14.33 0.95
N MET A 83 -1.53 -13.32 0.98
CA MET A 83 -0.22 -13.37 0.31
C MET A 83 0.65 -14.54 0.76
N ARG A 84 0.62 -14.89 2.06
CA ARG A 84 1.36 -16.05 2.59
C ARG A 84 0.76 -17.40 2.20
N ALA A 85 -0.55 -17.45 1.98
CA ALA A 85 -1.26 -18.66 1.58
C ALA A 85 -1.30 -18.87 0.06
N LEU A 86 -0.79 -17.91 -0.72
CA LEU A 86 -0.76 -18.02 -2.18
C LEU A 86 0.19 -19.14 -2.62
N ASP A 87 -0.37 -20.16 -3.26
CA ASP A 87 0.36 -21.13 -4.07
C ASP A 87 0.37 -20.66 -5.53
N VAL A 88 1.21 -19.66 -5.82
CA VAL A 88 1.28 -19.00 -7.13
C VAL A 88 2.71 -19.00 -7.65
N SER A 89 2.87 -19.05 -8.98
CA SER A 89 4.19 -19.09 -9.61
C SER A 89 4.93 -17.75 -9.52
N GLU A 90 4.19 -16.64 -9.44
CA GLU A 90 4.76 -15.30 -9.36
C GLU A 90 3.79 -14.28 -8.74
N ILE A 91 4.36 -13.22 -8.16
CA ILE A 91 3.61 -12.06 -7.64
C ILE A 91 4.24 -10.80 -8.22
N HIS A 92 3.54 -10.14 -9.13
CA HIS A 92 3.98 -8.84 -9.65
C HIS A 92 3.93 -7.79 -8.54
N GLY A 93 4.95 -6.94 -8.49
CA GLY A 93 5.09 -5.85 -7.52
C GLY A 93 5.58 -6.27 -6.14
N TYR A 94 5.83 -7.56 -5.92
CA TYR A 94 6.53 -8.11 -4.75
C TYR A 94 7.96 -8.52 -5.12
N ARG A 95 8.91 -8.27 -4.22
CA ARG A 95 10.32 -8.63 -4.40
C ARG A 95 10.72 -9.66 -3.35
N PRO A 96 11.03 -10.92 -3.70
CA PRO A 96 11.39 -11.93 -2.69
C PRO A 96 12.62 -11.58 -1.85
N ASP A 97 13.52 -10.74 -2.37
CA ASP A 97 14.75 -10.29 -1.73
C ASP A 97 14.59 -9.05 -0.84
N LEU A 98 13.50 -8.29 -1.00
CA LEU A 98 13.28 -7.01 -0.31
C LEU A 98 11.93 -6.95 0.42
N GLY A 99 10.90 -7.53 -0.17
CA GLY A 99 9.54 -7.61 0.33
C GLY A 99 8.55 -6.74 -0.46
N LEU A 100 7.54 -6.26 0.25
CA LEU A 100 6.50 -5.38 -0.25
C LEU A 100 7.01 -3.95 -0.33
N ARG A 101 6.81 -3.28 -1.47
CA ARG A 101 7.14 -1.85 -1.61
C ARG A 101 6.05 -0.99 -0.98
N VAL A 102 6.41 -0.19 0.02
CA VAL A 102 5.48 0.60 0.84
C VAL A 102 5.88 2.07 0.89
N PHE A 103 4.96 2.98 1.19
CA PHE A 103 5.31 4.38 1.41
C PHE A 103 5.94 4.61 2.78
N THR A 104 6.91 5.52 2.82
CA THR A 104 7.45 6.01 4.09
C THR A 104 6.43 6.90 4.81
N THR A 105 6.49 6.91 6.14
CA THR A 105 5.65 7.80 6.97
C THR A 105 5.83 9.28 6.61
N GLU A 106 7.05 9.69 6.23
CA GLU A 106 7.33 11.05 5.80
C GLU A 106 6.58 11.41 4.51
N ALA A 107 6.59 10.52 3.51
CA ALA A 107 5.89 10.73 2.25
C ALA A 107 4.37 10.88 2.47
N LEU A 108 3.78 10.00 3.28
CA LEU A 108 2.36 10.03 3.62
C LEU A 108 1.97 11.35 4.33
N ASN A 109 2.78 11.80 5.29
CA ASN A 109 2.53 13.06 6.01
C ASN A 109 2.70 14.30 5.12
N ARG A 110 3.57 14.25 4.11
CA ARG A 110 3.74 15.35 3.15
C ARG A 110 2.50 15.53 2.26
N VAL A 111 1.89 14.43 1.80
CA VAL A 111 0.65 14.50 1.01
C VAL A 111 -0.50 15.08 1.83
N ARG A 112 -0.73 14.56 3.04
CA ARG A 112 -1.79 15.07 3.95
C ARG A 112 -1.69 16.58 4.20
N ARG A 113 -0.48 17.11 4.37
CA ARG A 113 -0.27 18.56 4.53
C ARG A 113 -0.66 19.36 3.29
N LYS A 114 -0.40 18.81 2.10
CA LYS A 114 -0.78 19.46 0.85
C LYS A 114 -2.30 19.56 0.73
N ASP A 115 -3.03 18.50 1.07
CA ASP A 115 -4.50 18.49 1.04
C ASP A 115 -5.11 19.46 2.06
N LEU A 116 -4.50 19.58 3.25
CA LEU A 116 -4.91 20.57 4.26
C LEU A 116 -4.60 22.01 3.81
N SER A 117 -3.54 22.21 3.02
CA SER A 117 -3.16 23.54 2.48
C SER A 117 -3.94 23.96 1.24
N SER A 118 -4.68 23.05 0.60
CA SER A 118 -5.54 23.34 -0.56
C SER A 118 -7.00 23.59 -0.21
N SER A 119 -7.32 23.94 1.05
CA SER A 119 -8.63 24.50 1.39
C SER A 119 -8.80 25.86 0.68
N PRO A 120 -9.73 26.01 -0.28
CA PRO A 120 -10.01 27.30 -0.87
C PRO A 120 -10.78 28.17 0.12
N VAL A 121 -10.45 29.47 0.12
CA VAL A 121 -11.36 30.54 0.54
C VAL A 121 -12.43 30.72 -0.53
#